data_AF-A0A2T6KDI2-F1
#
_entry.id   AF-A0A2T6KDI2-F1
#
_cell.length_a   1.000
_cell.length_b   1.000
_cell.length_c   1.000
_cell.angle_alpha   90.00
_cell.angle_beta   90.00
_cell.angle_gamma   90.00
#
_symmetry.space_group_name_H-M   'P 1'
#
loop_
_entity.id
_entity.type
_entity.pdbx_description
1 polymer ?
#
loop_
_entity_poly.entity_id
_entity_poly.type
_entity_poly.pdbx_seq_one_letter_code
_entity_poly.pdbx_strand_id
1 'polypeptide(L)'
;MIIETDRLILRPVTKQDTHGIAQVVFSDPNVVGMLAHDIRTAESAITEAERWTSIMGIDGDGGIWDDGGMGLFSVVLKSDQALAGVAGFYMERNEHQRWNGEYFYALGTQWHGRGLMSEAADALGERLRSLDDLGVIYAGYWDMINEASGRILRRTGLKPEGRKSVTEEYGEDRCRMIFEFDLWRLSEAAPGNLQDSILVQVARRAGAFVAEDIIAKDTVLNSLKDNYGSPLLTRDAVTMLETSIERPGMAYLEIRGAGHTDAPENRLK
;
A
#
# COMPACT_ATOMS: atom_id res chain seq x y z
N MET A 1 2.11 -11.18 -20.75
CA MET A 1 1.21 -10.03 -20.99
C MET A 1 2.04 -8.76 -20.86
N ILE A 2 1.88 -7.76 -21.74
CA ILE A 2 2.51 -6.43 -21.63
C ILE A 2 1.44 -5.41 -22.02
N ILE A 3 1.33 -4.32 -21.26
CA ILE A 3 0.41 -3.21 -21.55
C ILE A 3 1.25 -1.97 -21.81
N GLU A 4 1.05 -1.36 -22.97
CA GLU A 4 1.70 -0.11 -23.33
C GLU A 4 0.71 1.04 -23.26
N THR A 5 1.15 2.15 -22.70
CA THR A 5 0.42 3.42 -22.66
C THR A 5 1.23 4.48 -23.40
N ASP A 6 0.81 5.75 -23.35
CA ASP A 6 1.54 6.84 -24.00
C ASP A 6 2.98 6.97 -23.48
N ARG A 7 3.18 6.83 -22.17
CA ARG A 7 4.48 7.06 -21.52
C ARG A 7 5.07 5.82 -20.85
N LEU A 8 4.28 4.77 -20.65
CA LEU A 8 4.66 3.64 -19.80
C LEU A 8 4.63 2.30 -20.55
N ILE A 9 5.48 1.40 -20.09
CA ILE A 9 5.40 -0.03 -20.33
C ILE A 9 5.06 -0.66 -18.99
N LEU A 10 3.90 -1.30 -18.89
CA LEU A 10 3.52 -2.13 -17.77
C LEU A 10 3.79 -3.58 -18.16
N ARG A 11 4.83 -4.16 -17.57
CA ARG A 11 5.19 -5.57 -17.79
C ARG A 11 5.21 -6.32 -16.46
N PRO A 12 4.89 -7.62 -16.44
CA PRO A 12 5.04 -8.45 -15.25
C PRO A 12 6.42 -8.28 -14.64
N VAL A 13 6.45 -8.17 -13.32
CA VAL A 13 7.67 -8.22 -12.52
C VAL A 13 8.31 -9.60 -12.66
N THR A 14 9.63 -9.60 -12.75
CA THR A 14 10.47 -10.80 -12.70
C THR A 14 11.41 -10.72 -11.50
N LYS A 15 12.03 -11.85 -11.11
CA LYS A 15 13.09 -11.88 -10.08
C LYS A 15 14.29 -10.98 -10.42
N GLN A 16 14.48 -10.61 -11.69
CA GLN A 16 15.53 -9.66 -12.09
C GLN A 16 15.20 -8.21 -11.69
N ASP A 17 13.93 -7.89 -11.44
CA ASP A 17 13.51 -6.55 -11.04
C ASP A 17 13.74 -6.26 -9.54
N THR A 18 14.07 -7.27 -8.74
CA THR A 18 14.18 -7.18 -7.27
C THR A 18 15.03 -6.02 -6.80
N HIS A 19 16.25 -5.86 -7.32
CA HIS A 19 17.11 -4.74 -6.92
C HIS A 19 16.55 -3.38 -7.34
N GLY A 20 15.92 -3.30 -8.52
CA GLY A 20 15.27 -2.08 -8.98
C GLY A 20 14.08 -1.70 -8.08
N ILE A 21 13.26 -2.68 -7.70
CA ILE A 21 12.13 -2.47 -6.79
C ILE A 21 12.63 -2.08 -5.40
N ALA A 22 13.66 -2.75 -4.89
CA ALA A 22 14.29 -2.39 -3.62
C ALA A 22 14.75 -0.92 -3.62
N GLN A 23 15.39 -0.47 -4.70
CA GLN A 23 15.88 0.90 -4.84
C GLN A 23 14.77 1.95 -5.07
N VAL A 24 13.71 1.61 -5.78
CA VAL A 24 12.68 2.59 -6.17
C VAL A 24 11.55 2.69 -5.14
N VAL A 25 11.24 1.59 -4.46
CA VAL A 25 10.13 1.48 -3.51
C VAL A 25 10.65 1.35 -2.08
N PHE A 26 11.48 0.34 -1.82
CA PHE A 26 11.82 -0.06 -0.45
C PHE A 26 13.03 0.65 0.16
N SER A 27 13.69 1.56 -0.55
CA SER A 27 14.74 2.39 0.02
C SER A 27 14.27 3.80 0.39
N ASP A 28 13.00 4.13 0.15
CA ASP A 28 12.43 5.44 0.47
C ASP A 28 11.39 5.32 1.60
N PRO A 29 11.73 5.78 2.82
CA PRO A 29 10.80 5.74 3.94
C PRO A 29 9.51 6.54 3.72
N ASN A 30 9.47 7.50 2.79
CA ASN A 30 8.23 8.21 2.47
C ASN A 30 7.27 7.36 1.65
N VAL A 31 7.80 6.50 0.77
CA VAL A 31 7.00 5.54 0.00
C VAL A 31 6.52 4.43 0.92
N VAL A 32 7.45 3.77 1.63
CA VAL A 32 7.13 2.66 2.54
C VAL A 32 6.28 3.10 3.71
N GLY A 33 6.37 4.37 4.08
CA GLY A 33 5.50 5.01 5.05
C GLY A 33 4.01 4.99 4.73
N MET A 34 3.60 4.55 3.54
CA MET A 34 2.19 4.30 3.19
C MET A 34 1.87 2.82 2.96
N LEU A 35 2.86 1.95 3.14
CA LEU A 35 2.78 0.50 3.03
C LEU A 35 2.87 -0.15 4.42
N ALA A 36 2.78 -1.48 4.46
CA ALA A 36 2.81 -2.27 5.68
C ALA A 36 4.15 -3.04 5.86
N HIS A 37 5.27 -2.39 5.52
CA HIS A 37 6.61 -3.01 5.51
C HIS A 37 7.60 -2.28 6.42
N ASP A 38 8.67 -2.98 6.81
CA ASP A 38 9.75 -2.44 7.63
C ASP A 38 11.07 -2.42 6.85
N ILE A 39 11.54 -1.21 6.55
CA ILE A 39 12.77 -0.97 5.80
C ILE A 39 13.87 -0.31 6.66
N ARG A 40 13.83 -0.50 7.99
CA ARG A 40 14.83 0.06 8.92
C ARG A 40 16.27 -0.30 8.55
N THR A 41 16.49 -1.38 7.82
CA THR A 41 17.81 -1.77 7.31
C THR A 41 17.81 -1.88 5.79
N ALA A 42 18.97 -1.66 5.17
CA ALA A 42 19.12 -1.87 3.73
C ALA A 42 18.86 -3.34 3.32
N GLU A 43 19.17 -4.29 4.21
CA GLU A 43 18.86 -5.70 4.01
C GLU A 43 17.34 -5.94 3.98
N SER A 44 16.57 -5.34 4.91
CA SER A 44 15.12 -5.52 4.93
C SER A 44 14.45 -4.91 3.71
N ALA A 45 14.98 -3.81 3.15
CA ALA A 45 14.51 -3.28 1.86
C ALA A 45 14.62 -4.29 0.70
N ILE A 46 15.72 -5.04 0.66
CA ILE A 46 15.94 -6.08 -0.36
C ILE A 46 15.04 -7.28 -0.08
N THR A 47 14.94 -7.73 1.17
CA THR A 47 14.07 -8.83 1.58
C THR A 47 12.60 -8.56 1.24
N GLU A 48 12.10 -7.33 1.42
CA GLU A 48 10.71 -6.99 1.07
C GLU A 48 10.50 -6.96 -0.46
N ALA A 49 11.49 -6.50 -1.23
CA ALA A 49 11.46 -6.61 -2.69
C ALA A 49 11.50 -8.07 -3.16
N GLU A 50 12.32 -8.91 -2.54
CA GLU A 50 12.37 -10.36 -2.79
C GLU A 50 11.02 -11.01 -2.49
N ARG A 51 10.37 -10.64 -1.38
CA ARG A 51 9.01 -11.12 -1.06
C ARG A 51 8.02 -10.75 -2.14
N TRP A 52 8.01 -9.49 -2.61
CA TRP A 52 7.10 -9.05 -3.67
C TRP A 52 7.35 -9.77 -4.99
N THR A 53 8.61 -9.91 -5.40
CA THR A 53 8.98 -10.60 -6.65
C THR A 53 8.76 -12.11 -6.58
N SER A 54 9.02 -12.77 -5.46
CA SER A 54 8.79 -14.20 -5.29
C SER A 54 7.29 -14.52 -5.22
N ILE A 55 6.48 -13.76 -4.49
CA ILE A 55 5.05 -14.05 -4.37
C ILE A 55 4.29 -13.62 -5.64
N MET A 56 4.60 -12.45 -6.19
CA MET A 56 3.75 -11.79 -7.20
C MET A 56 4.41 -11.58 -8.56
N GLY A 57 5.68 -11.99 -8.72
CA GLY A 57 6.38 -11.98 -10.00
C GLY A 57 5.97 -13.16 -10.89
N ILE A 58 6.13 -13.00 -12.20
CA ILE A 58 5.75 -14.01 -13.20
C ILE A 58 6.64 -15.27 -13.19
N ASP A 59 7.88 -15.11 -12.75
CA ASP A 59 8.84 -16.19 -12.47
C ASP A 59 9.03 -16.40 -10.95
N GLY A 60 8.07 -15.89 -10.18
CA GLY A 60 7.95 -16.06 -8.74
C GLY A 60 7.51 -17.47 -8.36
N ASP A 61 7.59 -17.77 -7.07
CA ASP A 61 7.22 -19.05 -6.47
C ASP A 61 5.78 -19.05 -5.93
N GLY A 62 5.09 -17.89 -5.96
CA GLY A 62 3.74 -17.73 -5.44
C GLY A 62 2.60 -18.17 -6.38
N GLY A 63 2.90 -18.48 -7.64
CA GLY A 63 1.91 -19.03 -8.59
C GLY A 63 0.77 -18.08 -9.01
N ILE A 64 0.83 -16.78 -8.65
CA ILE A 64 -0.26 -15.82 -8.97
C ILE A 64 -0.53 -15.68 -10.46
N TRP A 65 0.49 -15.90 -11.29
CA TRP A 65 0.37 -15.83 -12.75
C TRP A 65 -0.11 -17.13 -13.39
N ASP A 66 -0.23 -18.20 -12.61
CA ASP A 66 -0.74 -19.48 -13.07
C ASP A 66 -2.25 -19.38 -13.35
N ASP A 67 -2.76 -20.25 -14.21
CA ASP A 67 -4.19 -20.35 -14.58
C ASP A 67 -4.85 -19.02 -15.02
N GLY A 68 -4.03 -18.07 -15.49
CA GLY A 68 -4.46 -16.78 -16.04
C GLY A 68 -4.64 -15.67 -15.01
N GLY A 69 -4.10 -15.82 -13.79
CA GLY A 69 -4.11 -14.77 -12.78
C GLY A 69 -3.22 -13.59 -13.16
N MET A 70 -3.24 -12.54 -12.32
CA MET A 70 -2.45 -11.33 -12.53
C MET A 70 -1.77 -10.94 -11.23
N GLY A 71 -0.44 -10.80 -11.29
CA GLY A 71 0.39 -10.37 -10.19
C GLY A 71 0.84 -8.92 -10.34
N LEU A 72 2.10 -8.69 -9.97
CA LEU A 72 2.72 -7.38 -9.94
C LEU A 72 3.28 -6.99 -11.32
N PHE A 73 3.05 -5.74 -11.75
CA PHE A 73 3.66 -5.16 -12.93
C PHE A 73 4.69 -4.10 -12.54
N SER A 74 5.83 -4.12 -13.22
CA SER A 74 6.78 -3.01 -13.25
C SER A 74 6.16 -1.84 -14.03
N VAL A 75 6.23 -0.65 -13.46
CA VAL A 75 5.86 0.61 -14.13
C VAL A 75 7.13 1.21 -14.70
N VAL A 76 7.36 1.01 -16.00
CA VAL A 76 8.61 1.41 -16.68
C VAL A 76 8.35 2.58 -17.63
N LEU A 77 9.20 3.59 -17.60
CA LEU A 77 9.13 4.73 -18.52
C LEU A 77 9.64 4.36 -19.91
N LYS A 78 8.87 4.71 -20.95
CA LYS A 78 9.28 4.48 -22.34
C LYS A 78 10.53 5.26 -22.75
N SER A 79 10.69 6.47 -22.20
CA SER A 79 11.74 7.43 -22.60
C SER A 79 13.16 6.92 -22.37
N ASP A 80 13.39 6.27 -21.23
CA ASP A 80 14.73 5.91 -20.73
C ASP A 80 14.75 4.51 -20.10
N GLN A 81 13.65 3.75 -20.20
CA GLN A 81 13.49 2.43 -19.62
C GLN A 81 13.67 2.40 -18.09
N ALA A 82 13.54 3.55 -17.42
CA ALA A 82 13.65 3.63 -15.97
C ALA A 82 12.44 2.98 -15.28
N LEU A 83 12.71 2.16 -14.26
CA LEU A 83 11.68 1.66 -13.34
C LEU A 83 11.20 2.81 -12.44
N ALA A 84 9.93 3.17 -12.55
CA ALA A 84 9.32 4.24 -11.76
C ALA A 84 8.63 3.74 -10.49
N GLY A 85 8.21 2.47 -10.50
CA GLY A 85 7.50 1.83 -9.39
C GLY A 85 6.85 0.54 -9.86
N VAL A 86 5.82 0.12 -9.14
CA VAL A 86 5.05 -1.08 -9.44
C VAL A 86 3.56 -0.86 -9.20
N ALA A 87 2.73 -1.60 -9.90
CA ALA A 87 1.29 -1.63 -9.72
C ALA A 87 0.76 -3.00 -10.14
N GLY A 88 -0.30 -3.49 -9.52
CA GLY A 88 -0.85 -4.76 -9.91
C GLY A 88 -1.79 -5.31 -8.88
N PHE A 89 -1.85 -6.64 -8.85
CA PHE A 89 -2.84 -7.35 -8.09
C PHE A 89 -2.20 -8.48 -7.30
N TYR A 90 -2.83 -8.82 -6.18
CA TYR A 90 -2.76 -10.15 -5.62
C TYR A 90 -4.08 -10.82 -5.99
N MET A 91 -4.14 -11.53 -7.12
CA MET A 91 -5.40 -12.01 -7.69
C MET A 91 -5.38 -13.52 -7.90
N GLU A 92 -6.35 -14.21 -7.30
CA GLU A 92 -6.50 -15.67 -7.33
C GLU A 92 -7.95 -16.05 -7.64
N ARG A 93 -8.18 -17.30 -8.06
CA ARG A 93 -9.55 -17.83 -8.17
C ARG A 93 -10.09 -18.24 -6.81
N ASN A 94 -11.34 -17.87 -6.54
CA ASN A 94 -12.10 -18.43 -5.42
C ASN A 94 -12.69 -19.81 -5.79
N GLU A 95 -13.42 -20.41 -4.86
CA GLU A 95 -14.12 -21.70 -5.04
C GLU A 95 -15.14 -21.71 -6.18
N HIS A 96 -15.64 -20.54 -6.60
CA HIS A 96 -16.54 -20.36 -7.73
C HIS A 96 -15.81 -20.01 -9.03
N GLN A 97 -14.48 -20.19 -9.08
CA GLN A 97 -13.63 -19.87 -10.22
C GLN A 97 -13.66 -18.39 -10.61
N ARG A 98 -14.01 -17.48 -9.69
CA ARG A 98 -14.01 -16.03 -9.91
C ARG A 98 -12.73 -15.40 -9.39
N TRP A 99 -12.23 -14.38 -10.09
CA TRP A 99 -11.03 -13.64 -9.69
C TRP A 99 -11.30 -12.74 -8.50
N ASN A 100 -10.63 -13.01 -7.38
CA ASN A 100 -10.70 -12.21 -6.16
C ASN A 100 -9.31 -11.81 -5.72
N GLY A 101 -9.21 -10.68 -5.03
CA GLY A 101 -7.89 -10.16 -4.71
C GLY A 101 -7.84 -8.71 -4.27
N GLU A 102 -6.61 -8.23 -4.15
CA GLU A 102 -6.30 -6.85 -3.81
C GLU A 102 -5.60 -6.16 -4.98
N TYR A 103 -5.94 -4.90 -5.24
CA TYR A 103 -5.16 -4.00 -6.08
C TYR A 103 -4.26 -3.11 -5.21
N PHE A 104 -2.98 -3.05 -5.56
CA PHE A 104 -2.02 -2.21 -4.85
C PHE A 104 -1.03 -1.59 -5.83
N TYR A 105 -0.33 -0.56 -5.36
CA TYR A 105 0.73 0.09 -6.12
C TYR A 105 1.72 0.81 -5.21
N ALA A 106 2.92 1.04 -5.72
CA ALA A 106 3.92 1.90 -5.12
C ALA A 106 4.67 2.66 -6.21
N LEU A 107 4.94 3.95 -6.00
CA LEU A 107 5.67 4.80 -6.94
C LEU A 107 6.79 5.51 -6.19
N GLY A 108 8.01 5.50 -6.72
CA GLY A 108 9.13 6.21 -6.11
C GLY A 108 8.87 7.73 -6.05
N THR A 109 9.25 8.39 -4.95
CA THR A 109 8.94 9.81 -4.69
C THR A 109 9.40 10.74 -5.82
N GLN A 110 10.55 10.45 -6.43
CA GLN A 110 11.09 11.21 -7.57
C GLN A 110 10.14 11.28 -8.79
N TRP A 111 9.19 10.36 -8.90
CA TRP A 111 8.22 10.25 -9.98
C TRP A 111 6.81 10.77 -9.61
N HIS A 112 6.59 11.21 -8.37
CA HIS A 112 5.32 11.74 -7.90
C HIS A 112 4.94 13.03 -8.65
N GLY A 113 3.65 13.36 -8.69
CA GLY A 113 3.13 14.59 -9.31
C GLY A 113 3.17 14.61 -10.85
N ARG A 114 3.66 13.56 -11.51
CA ARG A 114 3.77 13.48 -12.99
C ARG A 114 2.60 12.77 -13.68
N GLY A 115 1.62 12.28 -12.92
CA GLY A 115 0.46 11.55 -13.43
C GLY A 115 0.76 10.12 -13.93
N LEU A 116 1.97 9.58 -13.71
CA LEU A 116 2.37 8.26 -14.21
C LEU A 116 1.52 7.14 -13.58
N MET A 117 1.31 7.16 -12.27
CA MET A 117 0.49 6.13 -11.62
C MET A 117 -1.00 6.28 -11.96
N SER A 118 -1.48 7.47 -12.31
CA SER A 118 -2.84 7.65 -12.81
C SER A 118 -3.04 6.97 -14.17
N GLU A 119 -2.06 7.11 -15.07
CA GLU A 119 -2.05 6.44 -16.38
C GLU A 119 -1.93 4.91 -16.23
N ALA A 120 -1.07 4.42 -15.33
CA ALA A 120 -0.97 3.00 -15.03
C ALA A 120 -2.29 2.43 -14.47
N ALA A 121 -2.94 3.15 -13.55
CA ALA A 121 -4.21 2.76 -12.96
C ALA A 121 -5.36 2.72 -13.97
N ASP A 122 -5.39 3.63 -14.95
CA ASP A 122 -6.39 3.58 -16.03
C ASP A 122 -6.24 2.30 -16.85
N ALA A 123 -5.01 1.99 -17.28
CA ALA A 123 -4.72 0.86 -18.14
C ALA A 123 -4.97 -0.49 -17.43
N LEU A 124 -4.52 -0.62 -16.18
CA LEU A 124 -4.80 -1.82 -15.36
C LEU A 124 -6.28 -1.92 -14.99
N GLY A 125 -6.96 -0.80 -14.77
CA GLY A 125 -8.40 -0.75 -14.52
C GLY A 125 -9.24 -1.18 -15.72
N GLU A 126 -8.86 -0.75 -16.93
CA GLU A 126 -9.49 -1.21 -18.17
C GLU A 126 -9.34 -2.72 -18.32
N ARG A 127 -8.12 -3.23 -18.10
CA ARG A 127 -7.87 -4.68 -18.12
C ARG A 127 -8.70 -5.42 -17.08
N LEU A 128 -8.80 -4.90 -15.86
CA LEU A 128 -9.58 -5.50 -14.79
C LEU A 128 -11.07 -5.59 -15.14
N ARG A 129 -11.62 -4.51 -15.69
CA ARG A 129 -13.03 -4.44 -16.11
C ARG A 129 -13.33 -5.27 -17.35
N SER A 130 -12.32 -5.70 -18.10
CA SER A 130 -12.47 -6.60 -19.25
C SER A 130 -12.50 -8.08 -18.86
N LEU A 131 -12.46 -8.43 -17.56
CA LEU A 131 -12.51 -9.82 -17.10
C LEU A 131 -13.96 -10.29 -16.96
N ASP A 132 -14.33 -11.33 -17.72
CA ASP A 132 -15.67 -11.96 -17.63
C ASP A 132 -15.91 -12.66 -16.28
N ASP A 133 -14.83 -13.13 -15.66
CA ASP A 133 -14.84 -13.93 -14.43
C ASP A 133 -14.53 -13.11 -13.17
N LEU A 134 -14.71 -11.79 -13.21
CA LEU A 134 -14.40 -10.93 -12.07
C LEU A 134 -15.26 -11.32 -10.85
N GLY A 135 -14.60 -11.60 -9.72
CA GLY A 135 -15.21 -11.72 -8.41
C GLY A 135 -15.19 -10.36 -7.73
N VAL A 136 -14.41 -10.22 -6.66
CA VAL A 136 -14.20 -8.97 -5.95
C VAL A 136 -12.72 -8.59 -5.89
N ILE A 137 -12.40 -7.39 -6.36
CA ILE A 137 -11.07 -6.80 -6.21
C ILE A 137 -11.19 -5.59 -5.32
N TYR A 138 -10.42 -5.56 -4.24
CA TYR A 138 -10.46 -4.48 -3.26
C TYR A 138 -9.14 -3.72 -3.14
N ALA A 139 -9.15 -2.60 -2.45
CA ALA A 139 -7.95 -1.91 -1.99
C ALA A 139 -8.24 -1.19 -0.69
N GLY A 140 -7.34 -1.35 0.29
CA GLY A 140 -7.30 -0.56 1.52
C GLY A 140 -6.34 0.63 1.37
N TYR A 141 -6.69 1.80 1.91
CA TYR A 141 -5.75 2.92 1.99
C TYR A 141 -6.02 3.88 3.15
N TRP A 142 -4.96 4.56 3.60
CA TRP A 142 -5.00 5.53 4.70
C TRP A 142 -5.56 6.89 4.27
N ASP A 143 -6.87 6.97 4.07
CA ASP A 143 -7.60 8.13 3.53
C ASP A 143 -7.29 9.50 4.16
N MET A 144 -7.05 9.56 5.47
CA MET A 144 -6.78 10.83 6.16
C MET A 144 -5.37 11.37 5.94
N ILE A 145 -4.45 10.55 5.42
CA ILE A 145 -3.04 10.91 5.19
C ILE A 145 -2.54 10.57 3.79
N ASN A 146 -3.36 9.93 2.96
CA ASN A 146 -3.05 9.52 1.59
C ASN A 146 -4.25 9.64 0.65
N GLU A 147 -4.87 10.83 0.61
CA GLU A 147 -6.01 11.11 -0.27
C GLU A 147 -5.67 10.93 -1.76
N ALA A 148 -4.40 11.15 -2.14
CA ALA A 148 -3.90 10.92 -3.49
C ALA A 148 -4.09 9.47 -3.93
N SER A 149 -3.87 8.50 -3.03
CA SER A 149 -4.13 7.09 -3.31
C SER A 149 -5.60 6.81 -3.59
N GLY A 150 -6.51 7.36 -2.79
CA GLY A 150 -7.94 7.24 -3.04
C GLY A 150 -8.34 7.74 -4.43
N ARG A 151 -7.71 8.81 -4.93
CA ARG A 151 -7.96 9.31 -6.30
C ARG A 151 -7.45 8.35 -7.37
N ILE A 152 -6.27 7.76 -7.18
CA ILE A 152 -5.69 6.77 -8.10
C ILE A 152 -6.51 5.48 -8.11
N LEU A 153 -6.85 4.94 -6.94
CA LEU A 153 -7.64 3.72 -6.80
C LEU A 153 -9.00 3.85 -7.49
N ARG A 154 -9.68 5.01 -7.41
CA ARG A 154 -10.96 5.20 -8.14
C ARG A 154 -10.83 5.11 -9.66
N ARG A 155 -9.65 5.37 -10.23
CA ARG A 155 -9.42 5.27 -11.69
C ARG A 155 -9.45 3.83 -12.19
N THR A 156 -9.05 2.88 -11.35
CA THR A 156 -9.12 1.46 -11.67
C THR A 156 -10.57 0.96 -11.75
N GLY A 157 -11.55 1.77 -11.32
CA GLY A 157 -12.98 1.45 -11.30
C GLY A 157 -13.48 0.99 -9.93
N LEU A 158 -12.58 0.90 -8.96
CA LEU A 158 -12.89 0.65 -7.56
C LEU A 158 -13.77 1.78 -6.98
N LYS A 159 -14.78 1.41 -6.20
CA LYS A 159 -15.78 2.30 -5.60
C LYS A 159 -15.69 2.24 -4.07
N PRO A 160 -15.93 3.36 -3.35
CA PRO A 160 -15.92 3.35 -1.89
C PRO A 160 -17.05 2.49 -1.33
N GLU A 161 -16.73 1.57 -0.44
CA GLU A 161 -17.73 0.70 0.23
C GLU A 161 -17.68 0.80 1.76
N GLY A 162 -16.66 1.45 2.33
CA GLY A 162 -16.63 1.73 3.76
C GLY A 162 -15.22 1.81 4.32
N ARG A 163 -15.02 1.15 5.46
CA ARG A 163 -13.72 1.05 6.13
C ARG A 163 -13.42 -0.40 6.48
N LYS A 164 -12.16 -0.77 6.41
CA LYS A 164 -11.65 -2.10 6.79
C LYS A 164 -10.82 -1.98 8.07
N SER A 165 -11.03 -2.90 9.01
CA SER A 165 -10.22 -2.98 10.23
C SER A 165 -8.75 -3.19 9.86
N VAL A 166 -7.85 -2.52 10.58
CA VAL A 166 -6.41 -2.72 10.38
C VAL A 166 -5.97 -4.10 10.86
N THR A 167 -6.67 -4.64 11.85
CA THR A 167 -6.40 -5.97 12.41
C THR A 167 -6.88 -7.07 11.47
N GLU A 168 -8.03 -6.88 10.81
CA GLU A 168 -8.51 -7.76 9.73
C GLU A 168 -7.59 -7.73 8.52
N GLU A 169 -7.05 -6.54 8.19
CA GLU A 169 -6.13 -6.37 7.06
C GLU A 169 -4.76 -6.99 7.35
N TYR A 170 -4.11 -6.57 8.44
CA TYR A 170 -2.69 -6.83 8.65
C TYR A 170 -2.39 -7.82 9.80
N GLY A 171 -3.35 -8.05 10.71
CA GLY A 171 -3.10 -8.73 11.97
C GLY A 171 -2.34 -7.86 12.99
N GLU A 172 -2.40 -8.24 14.26
CA GLU A 172 -1.84 -7.45 15.36
C GLU A 172 -0.31 -7.29 15.27
N ASP A 173 0.41 -8.38 15.01
CA ASP A 173 1.87 -8.36 14.96
C ASP A 173 2.41 -7.45 13.85
N ARG A 174 1.74 -7.44 12.70
CA ARG A 174 2.09 -6.52 11.61
C ARG A 174 1.75 -5.08 11.98
N CYS A 175 0.61 -4.82 12.62
CA CYS A 175 0.28 -3.47 13.09
C CYS A 175 1.32 -2.94 14.09
N ARG A 176 1.81 -3.78 15.00
CA ARG A 176 2.90 -3.42 15.93
C ARG A 176 4.19 -3.09 15.18
N MET A 177 4.58 -3.91 14.21
CA MET A 177 5.75 -3.63 13.37
C MET A 177 5.60 -2.32 12.58
N ILE A 178 4.43 -2.05 11.99
CA ILE A 178 4.15 -0.79 11.29
C ILE A 178 4.33 0.40 12.24
N PHE A 179 3.84 0.28 13.48
CA PHE A 179 4.01 1.34 14.47
C PHE A 179 5.49 1.57 14.85
N GLU A 180 6.27 0.52 15.03
CA GLU A 180 7.71 0.65 15.29
C GLU A 180 8.47 1.29 14.12
N PHE A 181 8.15 0.88 12.90
CA PHE A 181 8.72 1.46 11.69
C PHE A 181 8.40 2.96 11.60
N ASP A 182 7.18 3.34 11.94
CA ASP A 182 6.75 4.72 11.97
C ASP A 182 7.46 5.57 13.03
N LEU A 183 7.66 5.03 14.23
CA LEU A 183 8.41 5.71 15.27
C LEU A 183 9.87 5.94 14.83
N TRP A 184 10.47 4.94 14.19
CA TRP A 184 11.80 5.09 13.58
C TRP A 184 11.81 6.18 12.50
N ARG A 185 10.82 6.20 11.59
CA ARG A 185 10.69 7.26 10.57
C ARG A 185 10.60 8.65 11.20
N LEU A 186 9.88 8.76 12.31
CA LEU A 186 9.72 10.01 13.05
C LEU A 186 11.03 10.46 13.72
N SER A 187 11.82 9.54 14.27
CA SER A 187 13.10 9.85 14.90
C SER A 187 14.20 10.22 13.90
N GLU A 188 14.18 9.63 12.71
CA GLU A 188 15.15 9.92 11.64
C GLU A 188 14.84 11.20 10.86
N ALA A 189 13.64 11.76 11.01
CA ALA A 189 13.22 12.94 10.28
C ALA A 189 13.96 14.21 10.77
N ALA A 190 14.44 15.01 9.82
CA ALA A 190 15.03 16.30 10.14
C ALA A 190 13.99 17.21 10.84
N PRO A 191 14.37 17.89 11.95
CA PRO A 191 13.44 18.73 12.70
C PRO A 191 12.77 19.81 11.84
N GLY A 192 11.50 20.08 12.12
CA GLY A 192 10.67 21.08 11.44
C GLY A 192 9.52 20.46 10.65
N ASN A 193 9.09 21.12 9.57
CA ASN A 193 7.85 20.80 8.87
C ASN A 193 7.76 19.34 8.38
N LEU A 194 8.88 18.73 7.99
CA LEU A 194 8.90 17.32 7.56
C LEU A 194 8.63 16.38 8.73
N GLN A 195 9.31 16.58 9.86
CA GLN A 195 9.08 15.80 11.08
C GLN A 195 7.65 15.98 11.58
N ASP A 196 7.10 17.20 11.56
CA ASP A 196 5.71 17.46 11.93
C ASP A 196 4.73 16.73 11.02
N SER A 197 4.98 16.72 9.71
CA SER A 197 4.16 15.97 8.75
C SER A 197 4.23 14.47 9.00
N ILE A 198 5.41 13.92 9.32
CA ILE A 198 5.55 12.50 9.68
C ILE A 198 4.83 12.22 10.99
N LEU A 199 4.95 13.08 12.00
CA LEU A 199 4.25 12.95 13.27
C LEU A 199 2.73 12.83 13.08
N VAL A 200 2.14 13.66 12.21
CA VAL A 200 0.71 13.57 11.86
C VAL A 200 0.37 12.23 11.20
N GLN A 201 1.23 11.72 10.29
CA GLN A 201 1.04 10.40 9.67
C GLN A 201 1.10 9.25 10.70
N VAL A 202 2.07 9.28 11.61
CA VAL A 202 2.19 8.27 12.67
C VAL A 202 0.99 8.36 13.61
N ALA A 203 0.59 9.55 14.03
CA ALA A 203 -0.58 9.76 14.87
C ALA A 203 -1.86 9.20 14.23
N ARG A 204 -2.01 9.35 12.90
CA ARG A 204 -3.14 8.76 12.17
C ARG A 204 -3.15 7.23 12.25
N ARG A 205 -2.02 6.55 12.05
CA ARG A 205 -2.02 5.08 12.14
C ARG A 205 -2.15 4.60 13.58
N ALA A 206 -1.45 5.26 14.50
CA ALA A 206 -1.49 4.94 15.92
C ALA A 206 -2.90 5.08 16.51
N GLY A 207 -3.70 6.05 16.06
CA GLY A 207 -5.09 6.18 16.52
C GLY A 207 -5.97 5.01 16.11
N ALA A 208 -5.78 4.46 14.90
CA ALA A 208 -6.45 3.22 14.50
C ALA A 208 -5.97 2.03 15.35
N PHE A 209 -4.69 1.95 15.68
CA PHE A 209 -4.15 0.91 16.56
C PHE A 209 -4.66 1.00 18.00
N VAL A 210 -4.91 2.21 18.50
CA VAL A 210 -5.53 2.43 19.81
C VAL A 210 -6.99 1.98 19.79
N ALA A 211 -7.75 2.39 18.78
CA ALA A 211 -9.17 2.08 18.69
C ALA A 211 -9.49 0.60 18.43
N GLU A 212 -8.56 -0.14 17.84
CA GLU A 212 -8.65 -1.59 17.66
C GLU A 212 -7.90 -2.37 18.76
N ASP A 213 -7.61 -1.73 19.90
CA ASP A 213 -6.99 -2.33 21.11
C ASP A 213 -5.62 -2.99 20.89
N ILE A 214 -4.92 -2.66 19.80
CA ILE A 214 -3.59 -3.19 19.50
C ILE A 214 -2.56 -2.55 20.44
N ILE A 215 -2.60 -1.23 20.64
CA ILE A 215 -1.63 -0.49 21.47
C ILE A 215 -2.37 0.46 22.41
N ALA A 216 -2.03 0.44 23.70
CA ALA A 216 -2.61 1.37 24.66
C ALA A 216 -2.30 2.84 24.32
N LYS A 217 -3.29 3.71 24.50
CA LYS A 217 -3.19 5.15 24.19
C LYS A 217 -2.03 5.85 24.89
N ASP A 218 -1.80 5.55 26.17
CA ASP A 218 -0.71 6.14 26.94
C ASP A 218 0.67 5.71 26.40
N THR A 219 0.79 4.44 25.99
CA THR A 219 1.99 3.93 25.32
C THR A 219 2.24 4.68 24.02
N VAL A 220 1.21 4.86 23.19
CA VAL A 220 1.32 5.64 21.94
C VAL A 220 1.78 7.07 22.22
N LEU A 221 1.14 7.77 23.15
CA LEU A 221 1.46 9.17 23.46
C LEU A 221 2.90 9.33 23.98
N ASN A 222 3.37 8.42 24.82
CA ASN A 222 4.74 8.44 25.31
C ASN A 222 5.74 8.15 24.19
N SER A 223 5.53 7.08 23.41
CA SER A 223 6.40 6.74 22.28
C SER A 223 6.48 7.86 21.24
N LEU A 224 5.36 8.53 20.94
CA LEU A 224 5.35 9.67 20.02
C LEU A 224 6.22 10.83 20.56
N LYS A 225 6.11 11.18 21.84
CA LYS A 225 6.90 12.27 22.45
C LYS A 225 8.39 11.95 22.44
N ASP A 226 8.73 10.72 22.81
CA ASP A 226 10.11 10.26 22.89
C ASP A 226 10.78 10.29 21.50
N ASN A 227 10.10 9.79 20.46
CA ASN A 227 10.64 9.75 19.09
C ASN A 227 10.54 11.09 18.35
N TYR A 228 9.59 11.95 18.74
CA TYR A 228 9.53 13.33 18.24
C TYR A 228 10.61 14.22 18.89
N GLY A 229 11.11 13.85 20.06
CA GLY A 229 12.13 14.62 20.80
C GLY A 229 11.56 15.84 21.53
N SER A 230 10.25 15.84 21.85
CA SER A 230 9.58 16.93 22.56
C SER A 230 8.56 16.41 23.57
N PRO A 231 8.46 17.01 24.78
CA PRO A 231 7.47 16.62 25.78
C PRO A 231 6.02 16.94 25.33
N LEU A 232 5.87 17.81 24.34
CA LEU A 232 4.58 18.21 23.77
C LEU A 232 4.53 17.85 22.29
N LEU A 233 3.47 17.15 21.89
CA LEU A 233 3.14 16.89 20.50
C LEU A 233 2.49 18.13 19.88
N THR A 234 2.56 18.25 18.56
CA THR A 234 1.85 19.31 17.84
C THR A 234 0.34 19.17 17.98
N ARG A 235 -0.38 20.29 17.90
CA ARG A 235 -1.85 20.29 17.94
C ARG A 235 -2.45 19.42 16.85
N ASP A 236 -1.87 19.44 15.66
CA ASP A 236 -2.36 18.69 14.51
C ASP A 236 -2.18 17.18 14.72
N ALA A 237 -1.07 16.75 15.31
CA ALA A 237 -0.83 15.35 15.64
C ALA A 237 -1.81 14.83 16.70
N VAL A 238 -2.05 15.60 17.77
CA VAL A 238 -3.05 15.26 18.79
C VAL A 238 -4.45 15.17 18.16
N THR A 239 -4.82 16.17 17.34
CA THR A 239 -6.12 16.19 16.65
C THR A 239 -6.28 14.99 15.73
N MET A 240 -5.23 14.64 14.97
CA MET A 240 -5.23 13.49 14.07
C MET A 240 -5.35 12.17 14.83
N LEU A 241 -4.66 12.03 15.97
CA LEU A 241 -4.76 10.84 16.83
C LEU A 241 -6.20 10.63 17.29
N GLU A 242 -6.82 11.66 17.90
CA GLU A 242 -8.20 11.56 18.40
C GLU A 242 -9.20 11.30 17.27
N THR A 243 -9.08 12.01 16.15
CA THR A 243 -9.93 11.80 14.97
C THR A 243 -9.82 10.37 14.46
N SER A 244 -8.62 9.81 14.48
CA SER A 244 -8.39 8.43 14.06
C SER A 244 -8.91 7.39 15.05
N ILE A 245 -8.97 7.71 16.36
CA ILE A 245 -9.60 6.84 17.35
C ILE A 245 -11.11 6.78 17.11
N GLU A 246 -11.73 7.93 16.81
CA GLU A 246 -13.16 8.01 16.50
C GLU A 246 -13.53 7.40 15.14
N ARG A 247 -12.57 7.34 14.21
CA ARG A 247 -12.74 6.78 12.86
C ARG A 247 -11.60 5.81 12.53
N PRO A 248 -11.57 4.61 13.14
CA PRO A 248 -10.50 3.64 12.96
C PRO A 248 -10.52 2.98 11.59
N GLY A 249 -9.57 2.07 11.35
CA GLY A 249 -9.48 1.37 10.07
C GLY A 249 -8.94 2.22 8.93
N MET A 250 -8.88 1.59 7.76
CA MET A 250 -8.54 2.21 6.48
C MET A 250 -9.79 2.41 5.64
N ALA A 251 -9.78 3.38 4.72
CA ALA A 251 -10.83 3.43 3.72
C ALA A 251 -10.72 2.22 2.78
N TYR A 252 -11.86 1.65 2.44
CA TYR A 252 -11.98 0.43 1.67
C TYR A 252 -12.75 0.72 0.39
N LEU A 253 -12.15 0.38 -0.75
CA LEU A 253 -12.79 0.42 -2.05
C LEU A 253 -12.80 -0.97 -2.66
N GLU A 254 -13.80 -1.26 -3.49
CA GLU A 254 -13.83 -2.48 -4.26
C GLU A 254 -14.50 -2.33 -5.63
N ILE A 255 -14.31 -3.31 -6.48
CA ILE A 255 -15.09 -3.53 -7.70
C ILE A 255 -15.55 -4.99 -7.69
N ARG A 256 -16.83 -5.19 -8.07
CA ARG A 256 -17.47 -6.50 -8.14
C ARG A 256 -17.83 -6.82 -9.58
N GLY A 257 -17.61 -8.07 -10.00
CA GLY A 257 -18.23 -8.61 -11.21
C GLY A 257 -19.73 -8.86 -11.02
N ALA A 258 -20.43 -9.15 -12.12
CA ALA A 258 -21.87 -9.37 -12.08
C ALA A 258 -22.24 -10.58 -11.22
N GLY A 259 -23.12 -10.38 -10.24
CA GLY A 259 -23.71 -11.47 -9.43
C GLY A 259 -23.00 -11.82 -8.11
N HIS A 260 -22.05 -11.02 -7.63
CA HIS A 260 -21.32 -11.27 -6.36
C HIS A 260 -21.88 -10.46 -5.18
N THR A 261 -22.23 -11.12 -4.06
CA THR A 261 -22.67 -10.45 -2.81
C THR A 261 -21.66 -10.47 -1.68
N ASP A 262 -20.69 -11.39 -1.69
CA ASP A 262 -19.84 -11.64 -0.53
C ASP A 262 -18.57 -10.79 -0.53
N ALA A 263 -18.09 -10.37 0.64
CA ALA A 263 -16.87 -9.58 0.79
C ALA A 263 -15.61 -10.45 0.55
N PRO A 264 -14.52 -9.90 -0.01
CA PRO A 264 -13.29 -10.63 -0.25
C PRO A 264 -12.57 -10.92 1.07
N GLU A 265 -12.06 -12.15 1.23
CA GLU A 265 -11.19 -12.53 2.34
C GLU A 265 -9.75 -12.09 2.08
N ASN A 266 -9.08 -11.53 3.09
CA ASN A 266 -7.65 -11.22 2.99
C ASN A 266 -6.82 -12.49 3.12
N ARG A 267 -6.10 -12.87 2.06
CA ARG A 267 -5.26 -14.08 2.03
C ARG A 267 -3.79 -13.83 2.35
N LEU A 268 -3.39 -12.60 2.66
CA LEU A 268 -2.00 -12.24 3.01
C LEU A 268 -1.64 -12.42 4.50
N LYS A 269 -2.45 -13.16 5.27
CA LYS A 269 -2.18 -13.47 6.69
C LYS A 269 -0.94 -14.35 6.87
#